data_AF-A0A8T5SCZ7-F1
#
_entry.id   AF-A0A8T5SCZ7-F1
#
_cell.length_a   1.000
_cell.length_b   1.000
_cell.length_c   1.000
_cell.angle_alpha   90.00
_cell.angle_beta   90.00
_cell.angle_gamma   90.00
#
_symmetry.space_group_name_H-M   'P 1'
#
loop_
_entity.id
_entity.type
_entity.pdbx_description
1 polymer ?
#
loop_
_entity_poly.entity_id
_entity_poly.type
_entity_poly.pdbx_seq_one_letter_code
_entity_poly.pdbx_strand_id
1 'polypeptide(L)'
;MSKTKNSEEKELFESIRVDCPTCNRRKELKIPSQIINQSKQLTTVSIPSGAVCEHSFQSFVDKNFKVRGYQKVDFEFAHMEFYEGGGESSERAVEDTALTSTPLFQDIVKILRSFVDDKEILGSGIFTTNGNVLYSSLPSTTLFSISKEFEVRSERNLSALKKMYLELENNQKICSSYVEIQENRFALVLFFSHMVKLGMGNLYLNDLVKKIKRVEDKI
;
A
#
# COMPACT_ATOMS: atom_id res chain seq x y z
N MET A 1 17.61 54.50 0.82
CA MET A 1 16.13 54.62 0.88
C MET A 1 15.58 53.77 -0.26
N SER A 2 15.11 52.55 0.00
CA SER A 2 13.69 52.25 0.29
C SER A 2 12.87 52.31 -1.01
N LYS A 3 12.24 51.26 -1.56
CA LYS A 3 11.63 50.06 -0.97
C LYS A 3 11.45 48.97 -2.02
N THR A 4 11.75 47.75 -1.58
CA THR A 4 11.20 46.45 -1.97
C THR A 4 9.72 46.50 -2.35
N LYS A 5 9.33 45.86 -3.45
CA LYS A 5 7.95 45.39 -3.67
C LYS A 5 7.97 43.86 -3.72
N ASN A 6 7.87 43.25 -2.54
CA ASN A 6 7.23 41.96 -2.36
C ASN A 6 5.76 42.15 -2.78
N SER A 7 5.35 41.53 -3.88
CA SER A 7 3.93 41.28 -4.12
C SER A 7 3.60 39.92 -3.51
N GLU A 8 3.13 39.98 -2.26
CA GLU A 8 2.44 38.88 -1.59
C GLU A 8 1.19 38.54 -2.41
N GLU A 9 1.24 37.45 -3.19
CA GLU A 9 0.03 36.81 -3.68
C GLU A 9 -0.73 36.26 -2.47
N LYS A 10 -1.72 37.01 -1.99
CA LYS A 10 -2.68 36.49 -1.02
C LYS A 10 -3.41 35.31 -1.66
N GLU A 11 -3.06 34.09 -1.27
CA GLU A 11 -3.86 32.91 -1.55
C GLU A 11 -5.27 33.13 -0.95
N LEU A 12 -6.23 33.48 -1.80
CA LEU A 12 -7.63 33.64 -1.40
C LEU A 12 -8.24 32.25 -1.25
N PHE A 13 -8.54 31.85 -0.02
CA PHE A 13 -9.22 30.61 0.32
C PHE A 13 -10.73 30.82 0.44
N GLU A 14 -11.50 29.93 -0.17
CA GLU A 14 -12.95 29.89 -0.08
C GLU A 14 -13.42 28.60 0.58
N SER A 15 -14.56 28.64 1.27
CA SER A 15 -15.09 27.49 1.99
C SER A 15 -16.10 26.72 1.15
N ILE A 16 -15.90 25.41 1.02
CA ILE A 16 -16.86 24.50 0.38
C ILE A 16 -17.46 23.55 1.42
N ARG A 17 -18.75 23.24 1.27
CA ARG A 17 -19.43 22.22 2.08
C ARG A 17 -19.36 20.87 1.39
N VAL A 18 -18.74 19.90 2.03
CA VAL A 18 -18.50 18.56 1.50
C VAL A 18 -19.21 17.52 2.38
N ASP A 19 -20.01 16.68 1.73
CA ASP A 19 -20.70 15.55 2.34
C ASP A 19 -20.08 14.26 1.81
N CYS A 20 -19.66 13.35 2.71
CA CYS A 20 -19.11 12.06 2.30
C CYS A 20 -20.21 11.20 1.63
N PRO A 21 -20.02 10.72 0.38
CA PRO A 21 -21.03 9.92 -0.32
C PRO A 21 -21.20 8.49 0.23
N THR A 22 -20.34 8.08 1.17
CA THR A 22 -20.36 6.73 1.78
C THR A 22 -21.05 6.73 3.13
N CYS A 23 -20.79 7.72 3.99
CA CYS A 23 -21.31 7.76 5.37
C CYS A 23 -22.08 9.03 5.73
N ASN A 24 -22.23 9.97 4.80
CA ASN A 24 -22.96 11.24 4.96
C ASN A 24 -22.43 12.18 6.06
N ARG A 25 -21.20 11.96 6.58
CA ARG A 25 -20.54 12.97 7.42
C ARG A 25 -20.25 14.23 6.61
N ARG A 26 -20.47 15.39 7.23
CA ARG A 26 -20.32 16.72 6.62
C ARG A 26 -19.13 17.46 7.21
N LYS A 27 -18.37 18.16 6.38
CA LYS A 27 -17.35 19.12 6.84
C LYS A 27 -17.22 20.29 5.88
N GLU A 28 -16.84 21.45 6.42
CA GLU A 28 -16.42 22.60 5.61
C GLU A 28 -14.91 22.53 5.36
N LEU A 29 -14.51 22.56 4.10
CA LEU A 29 -13.12 22.53 3.67
C LEU A 29 -12.75 23.88 3.04
N LYS A 30 -11.54 24.38 3.35
CA LYS A 30 -10.99 25.60 2.74
C LYS A 30 -10.16 25.23 1.53
N ILE A 31 -10.48 25.78 0.37
CA ILE A 31 -9.80 25.51 -0.90
C ILE A 31 -9.35 26.83 -1.54
N PRO A 32 -8.11 26.92 -2.06
CA PRO A 32 -7.67 28.06 -2.85
C PRO A 32 -8.58 28.32 -4.05
N SER A 33 -9.11 29.54 -4.16
CA SER A 33 -9.96 29.99 -5.26
C SER A 33 -9.32 29.81 -6.64
N GLN A 34 -7.98 29.87 -6.70
CA GLN A 34 -7.21 29.66 -7.93
C GLN A 34 -7.40 28.25 -8.52
N ILE A 35 -7.51 27.21 -7.69
CA ILE A 35 -7.66 25.82 -8.16
C ILE A 35 -9.04 25.62 -8.80
N ILE A 36 -10.08 26.20 -8.21
CA ILE A 36 -11.46 26.05 -8.70
C ILE A 36 -11.66 26.80 -10.03
N ASN A 37 -10.99 27.94 -10.21
CA ASN A 37 -11.16 28.78 -11.40
C ASN A 37 -10.37 28.32 -12.64
N GLN A 38 -9.50 27.32 -12.53
CA GLN A 38 -8.73 26.79 -13.66
C GLN A 38 -9.57 25.97 -14.65
N SER A 39 -10.66 25.35 -14.19
CA SER A 39 -11.50 24.52 -15.05
C SER A 39 -12.57 25.35 -15.78
N LYS A 40 -12.95 24.92 -16.99
CA LYS A 40 -14.02 25.59 -17.76
C LYS A 40 -15.42 25.36 -17.18
N GLN A 41 -15.65 24.25 -16.48
CA GLN A 41 -16.97 23.83 -15.98
C GLN A 41 -16.96 23.38 -14.51
N LEU A 42 -16.37 22.21 -14.22
CA LEU A 42 -16.27 21.63 -12.88
C LEU A 42 -14.81 21.30 -12.55
N THR A 43 -14.42 21.57 -11.31
CA THR A 43 -13.11 21.22 -10.78
C THR A 43 -13.24 19.96 -9.93
N THR A 44 -12.52 18.92 -10.31
CA THR A 44 -12.43 17.68 -9.54
C THR A 44 -11.45 17.88 -8.38
N VAL A 45 -11.92 17.66 -7.16
CA VAL A 45 -11.13 17.75 -5.93
C VAL A 45 -11.08 16.39 -5.27
N SER A 46 -9.88 15.82 -5.13
CA SER A 46 -9.68 14.58 -4.38
C SER A 46 -9.73 14.87 -2.88
N ILE A 47 -10.62 14.19 -2.16
CA ILE A 47 -10.78 14.28 -0.71
C ILE A 47 -10.17 13.01 -0.09
N PRO A 48 -8.98 13.10 0.53
CA PRO A 48 -8.33 11.93 1.13
C PRO A 48 -9.03 11.52 2.43
N SER A 49 -8.79 10.27 2.85
CA SER A 49 -9.19 9.80 4.18
C SER A 49 -8.67 10.74 5.29
N GLY A 50 -9.49 10.94 6.32
CA GLY A 50 -9.23 11.86 7.44
C GLY A 50 -9.57 13.32 7.15
N ALA A 51 -9.72 13.74 5.89
CA ALA A 51 -10.10 15.12 5.56
C ALA A 51 -11.52 15.44 6.05
N VAL A 52 -12.49 14.53 5.81
CA VAL A 52 -13.88 14.64 6.29
C VAL A 52 -14.23 13.51 7.25
N CYS A 53 -13.88 12.28 6.86
CA CYS A 53 -14.08 11.02 7.59
C CYS A 53 -13.04 10.01 7.09
N GLU A 54 -13.13 8.75 7.50
CA GLU A 54 -12.20 7.67 7.10
C GLU A 54 -12.33 7.24 5.62
N HIS A 55 -13.37 7.68 4.91
CA HIS A 55 -13.53 7.40 3.48
C HIS A 55 -12.91 8.50 2.62
N SER A 56 -12.30 8.09 1.52
CA SER A 56 -11.97 8.97 0.42
C SER A 56 -12.97 8.94 -0.71
N PHE A 57 -12.97 10.03 -1.45
CA PHE A 57 -13.86 10.25 -2.58
C PHE A 57 -13.37 11.46 -3.37
N GLN A 58 -13.89 11.62 -4.58
CA GLN A 58 -13.72 12.84 -5.35
C GLN A 58 -15.00 13.68 -5.28
N SER A 59 -14.82 15.00 -5.23
CA SER A 59 -15.90 15.98 -5.27
C SER A 59 -15.79 16.83 -6.52
N PHE A 60 -16.93 17.10 -7.18
CA PHE A 60 -16.99 18.01 -8.32
C PHE A 60 -17.51 19.37 -7.87
N VAL A 61 -16.65 20.37 -7.91
CA VAL A 61 -16.92 21.72 -7.41
C VAL A 61 -17.09 22.68 -8.58
N ASP A 62 -18.14 23.50 -8.55
CA ASP A 62 -18.35 24.55 -9.56
C ASP A 62 -17.66 25.88 -9.19
N LYS A 63 -17.73 26.85 -10.10
CA LYS A 63 -17.16 28.21 -9.91
C LYS A 63 -17.84 29.04 -8.82
N ASN A 64 -19.00 28.60 -8.31
CA ASN A 64 -19.68 29.23 -7.18
C ASN A 64 -19.35 28.52 -5.87
N PHE A 65 -18.27 27.71 -5.83
CA PHE A 65 -17.81 26.98 -4.65
C PHE A 65 -18.86 26.00 -4.11
N LYS A 66 -19.75 25.52 -4.99
CA LYS A 66 -20.79 24.56 -4.65
C LYS A 66 -20.43 23.19 -5.20
N VAL A 67 -20.50 22.18 -4.34
CA VAL A 67 -20.37 20.79 -4.75
C VAL A 67 -21.58 20.38 -5.57
N ARG A 68 -21.34 19.81 -6.75
CA ARG A 68 -22.36 19.37 -7.72
C ARG A 68 -22.52 17.86 -7.78
N GLY A 69 -21.50 17.13 -7.36
CA GLY A 69 -21.55 15.68 -7.32
C GLY A 69 -20.35 15.11 -6.59
N TYR A 70 -20.42 13.80 -6.39
CA TYR A 70 -19.36 13.01 -5.79
C TYR A 70 -19.10 11.81 -6.67
N GLN A 71 -17.85 11.38 -6.69
CA GLN A 71 -17.46 10.08 -7.21
C GLN A 71 -16.82 9.31 -6.07
N LYS A 72 -17.41 8.15 -5.74
CA LYS A 72 -16.76 7.21 -4.83
C LYS A 72 -15.48 6.75 -5.52
N VAL A 73 -14.41 6.74 -4.74
CA VAL A 73 -13.16 6.16 -5.20
C VAL A 73 -13.33 4.66 -4.96
N ASP A 74 -13.39 3.88 -6.05
CA ASP A 74 -13.53 2.42 -5.95
C ASP A 74 -12.31 1.81 -5.23
N PHE A 75 -11.15 2.48 -5.30
CA PHE A 75 -9.88 2.06 -4.69
C PHE A 75 -9.00 3.27 -4.31
N GLU A 76 -8.68 3.44 -3.02
CA GLU A 76 -7.72 4.44 -2.53
C GLU A 76 -6.42 3.75 -2.09
N PHE A 77 -5.28 4.18 -2.64
CA PHE A 77 -3.96 3.57 -2.40
C PHE A 77 -3.20 4.17 -1.21
N ALA A 78 -3.87 4.82 -0.27
CA ALA A 78 -3.26 5.32 0.95
C ALA A 78 -3.60 4.37 2.10
N HIS A 79 -2.61 3.60 2.57
CA HIS A 79 -2.71 2.51 3.56
C HIS A 79 -3.04 1.12 3.01
N MET A 80 -2.15 0.57 2.18
CA MET A 80 -1.96 -0.88 2.17
C MET A 80 -1.16 -1.27 3.41
N GLU A 81 -1.86 -1.32 4.54
CA GLU A 81 -1.53 -2.22 5.64
C GLU A 81 -2.76 -3.11 5.83
N PHE A 82 -2.97 -4.03 4.89
CA PHE A 82 -4.03 -5.02 5.03
C PHE A 82 -3.54 -6.15 5.91
N TYR A 83 -3.99 -6.12 7.16
CA TYR A 83 -4.17 -7.29 8.00
C TYR A 83 -5.64 -7.68 7.90
N GLU A 84 -5.95 -8.71 7.11
CA GLU A 84 -7.18 -9.47 7.30
C GLU A 84 -6.98 -10.86 6.72
N GLY A 85 -6.91 -11.84 7.62
CA GLY A 85 -7.14 -13.23 7.27
C GLY A 85 -8.58 -13.38 6.81
N GLY A 86 -8.76 -13.83 5.57
CA GLY A 86 -10.07 -14.18 5.02
C GLY A 86 -10.03 -15.58 4.46
N GLY A 87 -10.68 -16.52 5.16
CA GLY A 87 -10.91 -17.89 4.69
C GLY A 87 -11.06 -18.90 5.84
N GLU A 88 -12.29 -19.29 6.13
CA GLU A 88 -12.69 -20.20 7.22
C GLU A 88 -11.94 -21.55 7.22
N SER A 89 -11.22 -21.84 8.32
CA SER A 89 -11.05 -23.19 8.90
C SER A 89 -10.40 -23.07 10.30
N SER A 90 -11.08 -23.62 11.30
CA SER A 90 -11.10 -23.15 12.69
C SER A 90 -10.01 -23.70 13.63
N GLU A 91 -8.78 -23.92 13.17
CA GLU A 91 -7.66 -24.28 14.08
C GLU A 91 -6.34 -23.53 13.79
N ARG A 92 -6.03 -23.20 12.52
CA ARG A 92 -4.77 -22.51 12.15
C ARG A 92 -4.77 -20.99 12.30
N ALA A 93 -5.96 -20.37 12.28
CA ALA A 93 -6.07 -18.90 12.40
C ALA A 93 -5.57 -18.37 13.76
N VAL A 94 -5.60 -19.20 14.80
CA VAL A 94 -5.15 -18.86 16.16
C VAL A 94 -3.61 -18.79 16.25
N GLU A 95 -2.90 -19.66 15.53
CA GLU A 95 -1.42 -19.64 15.49
C GLU A 95 -0.89 -18.42 14.70
N ASP A 96 -1.54 -18.08 13.58
CA ASP A 96 -1.16 -16.90 12.79
C ASP A 96 -1.35 -15.59 13.60
N THR A 97 -2.38 -15.50 14.45
CA THR A 97 -2.58 -14.35 15.35
C THR A 97 -1.57 -14.31 16.52
N ALA A 98 -1.14 -15.46 17.02
CA ALA A 98 -0.09 -15.54 18.03
C ALA A 98 1.29 -15.17 17.47
N LEU A 99 1.63 -15.61 16.25
CA LEU A 99 2.91 -15.31 15.61
C LEU A 99 3.06 -13.82 15.27
N THR A 100 1.98 -13.20 14.80
CA THR A 100 1.97 -11.80 14.35
C THR A 100 2.05 -10.78 15.49
N SER A 101 1.70 -11.20 16.71
CA SER A 101 1.84 -10.41 17.92
C SER A 101 3.22 -10.55 18.59
N THR A 102 4.10 -11.39 18.07
CA THR A 102 5.45 -11.55 18.63
C THR A 102 6.34 -10.32 18.37
N PRO A 103 7.27 -9.98 19.29
CA PRO A 103 8.29 -8.95 19.04
C PRO A 103 9.13 -9.22 17.79
N LEU A 104 9.44 -10.50 17.53
CA LEU A 104 10.14 -10.92 16.32
C LEU A 104 9.40 -10.48 15.06
N PHE A 105 8.09 -10.74 14.99
CA PHE A 105 7.29 -10.39 13.83
C PHE A 105 7.23 -8.87 13.61
N GLN A 106 7.12 -8.09 14.69
CA GLN A 106 7.17 -6.62 14.60
C GLN A 106 8.50 -6.12 14.04
N ASP A 107 9.62 -6.74 14.40
CA ASP A 107 10.93 -6.40 13.85
C ASP A 107 11.08 -6.84 12.39
N ILE A 108 10.48 -7.97 12.00
CA ILE A 108 10.40 -8.39 10.59
C ILE A 108 9.60 -7.37 9.78
N VAL A 109 8.46 -6.89 10.27
CA VAL A 109 7.65 -5.86 9.60
C VAL A 109 8.44 -4.56 9.46
N LYS A 110 9.18 -4.13 10.50
CA LYS A 110 10.06 -2.95 10.40
C LYS A 110 11.13 -3.13 9.32
N ILE A 111 11.74 -4.32 9.24
CA ILE A 111 12.70 -4.63 8.18
C ILE A 111 12.01 -4.53 6.82
N LEU A 112 10.87 -5.16 6.63
CA LEU A 112 10.13 -5.14 5.36
C LEU A 112 9.77 -3.70 4.93
N ARG A 113 9.34 -2.85 5.86
CA ARG A 113 9.09 -1.42 5.61
C ARG A 113 10.36 -0.68 5.21
N SER A 114 11.49 -0.97 5.87
CA SER A 114 12.78 -0.30 5.58
C SER A 114 13.37 -0.60 4.19
N PHE A 115 12.89 -1.66 3.53
CA PHE A 115 13.28 -1.99 2.16
C PHE A 115 12.49 -1.23 1.12
N VAL A 116 11.32 -0.67 1.44
CA VAL A 116 10.46 0.00 0.47
C VAL A 116 10.98 1.42 0.23
N ASP A 117 11.10 1.79 -1.04
CA ASP A 117 11.47 3.11 -1.50
C ASP A 117 10.75 3.46 -2.82
N ASP A 118 10.60 4.76 -3.11
CA ASP A 118 9.77 5.20 -4.24
C ASP A 118 10.42 5.00 -5.62
N LYS A 119 11.66 4.48 -5.69
CA LYS A 119 12.45 4.40 -6.93
C LYS A 119 12.69 2.97 -7.39
N GLU A 120 13.13 2.09 -6.50
CA GLU A 120 13.56 0.74 -6.81
C GLU A 120 12.60 -0.31 -6.25
N ILE A 121 12.31 -0.27 -4.96
CA ILE A 121 11.49 -1.27 -4.27
C ILE A 121 10.13 -0.66 -3.92
N LEU A 122 9.16 -0.88 -4.79
CA LEU A 122 7.82 -0.29 -4.72
C LEU A 122 6.92 -0.94 -3.66
N GLY A 123 7.32 -2.10 -3.11
CA GLY A 123 6.58 -2.74 -2.04
C GLY A 123 7.23 -4.03 -1.55
N SER A 124 6.80 -4.48 -0.38
CA SER A 124 7.25 -5.69 0.28
C SER A 124 6.11 -6.41 0.98
N GLY A 125 6.26 -7.71 1.18
CA GLY A 125 5.28 -8.51 1.90
C GLY A 125 5.82 -9.82 2.43
N ILE A 126 5.08 -10.40 3.37
CA ILE A 126 5.30 -11.72 3.94
C ILE A 126 3.97 -12.47 3.97
N PHE A 127 4.02 -13.70 3.47
CA PHE A 127 2.86 -14.56 3.23
C PHE A 127 3.11 -15.93 3.84
N THR A 128 2.05 -16.65 4.18
CA THR A 128 2.14 -18.08 4.45
C THR A 128 2.36 -18.84 3.15
N THR A 129 2.76 -20.11 3.22
CA THR A 129 2.88 -20.98 2.02
C THR A 129 1.56 -21.16 1.28
N ASN A 130 0.42 -20.92 1.93
CA ASN A 130 -0.92 -21.06 1.37
C ASN A 130 -1.42 -19.78 0.70
N GLY A 131 -0.64 -18.70 0.71
CA GLY A 131 -1.02 -17.42 0.11
C GLY A 131 -1.74 -16.45 1.04
N ASN A 132 -1.93 -16.81 2.32
CA ASN A 132 -2.46 -15.88 3.33
C ASN A 132 -1.44 -14.76 3.54
N VAL A 133 -1.95 -13.52 3.61
CA VAL A 133 -1.13 -12.34 3.83
C VAL A 133 -0.91 -12.17 5.33
N LEU A 134 0.35 -12.12 5.75
CA LEU A 134 0.71 -11.75 7.13
C LEU A 134 1.06 -10.27 7.21
N TYR A 135 1.76 -9.73 6.21
CA TYR A 135 1.92 -8.29 6.01
C TYR A 135 2.17 -8.00 4.54
N SER A 136 1.66 -6.87 4.03
CA SER A 136 1.93 -6.43 2.67
C SER A 136 1.78 -4.92 2.53
N SER A 137 2.73 -4.32 1.81
CA SER A 137 2.67 -2.96 1.25
C SER A 137 2.49 -2.98 -0.28
N LEU A 138 2.28 -4.17 -0.87
CA LEU A 138 2.13 -4.36 -2.31
C LEU A 138 0.80 -3.79 -2.82
N PRO A 139 0.76 -3.19 -4.03
CA PRO A 139 -0.49 -2.77 -4.71
C PRO A 139 -1.55 -3.87 -4.69
N SER A 140 -2.82 -3.52 -4.49
CA SER A 140 -3.92 -4.49 -4.32
C SER A 140 -4.07 -5.47 -5.49
N THR A 141 -3.92 -4.99 -6.73
CA THR A 141 -3.93 -5.84 -7.93
C THR A 141 -2.78 -6.84 -7.92
N THR A 142 -1.58 -6.38 -7.57
CA THR A 142 -0.37 -7.20 -7.43
C THR A 142 -0.50 -8.19 -6.28
N LEU A 143 -1.04 -7.75 -5.14
CA LEU A 143 -1.26 -8.57 -3.95
C LEU A 143 -2.18 -9.75 -4.25
N PHE A 144 -3.33 -9.49 -4.88
CA PHE A 144 -4.29 -10.53 -5.25
C PHE A 144 -3.66 -11.58 -6.17
N SER A 145 -2.96 -11.14 -7.22
CA SER A 145 -2.28 -12.06 -8.15
C SER A 145 -1.22 -12.92 -7.45
N ILE A 146 -0.46 -12.34 -6.52
CA ILE A 146 0.59 -13.06 -5.78
C ILE A 146 -0.01 -14.06 -4.80
N SER A 147 -1.02 -13.66 -4.03
CA SER A 147 -1.74 -14.56 -3.11
C SER A 147 -2.32 -15.75 -3.85
N LYS A 148 -2.98 -15.50 -5.00
CA LYS A 148 -3.55 -16.59 -5.81
C LYS A 148 -2.48 -17.52 -6.38
N GLU A 149 -1.35 -16.98 -6.81
CA GLU A 149 -0.23 -17.78 -7.30
C GLU A 149 0.35 -18.70 -6.21
N PHE A 150 0.43 -18.23 -4.96
CA PHE A 150 0.84 -19.07 -3.83
C PHE A 150 -0.18 -20.14 -3.47
N GLU A 151 -1.48 -19.79 -3.45
CA GLU A 151 -2.57 -20.73 -3.21
C GLU A 151 -2.54 -21.89 -4.22
N VAL A 152 -2.51 -21.58 -5.52
CA VAL A 152 -2.47 -22.59 -6.60
C VAL A 152 -1.25 -23.51 -6.49
N ARG A 153 -0.10 -22.97 -6.05
CA ARG A 153 1.12 -23.77 -5.88
C ARG A 153 1.08 -24.66 -4.65
N SER A 154 0.47 -24.19 -3.57
CA SER A 154 0.24 -24.99 -2.37
C SER A 154 -0.67 -26.17 -2.70
N GLU A 155 -1.80 -25.92 -3.37
CA GLU A 155 -2.75 -26.95 -3.82
C GLU A 155 -2.10 -28.00 -4.72
N ARG A 156 -1.19 -27.58 -5.60
CA ARG A 156 -0.48 -28.47 -6.53
C ARG A 156 0.76 -29.15 -5.95
N ASN A 157 1.02 -28.99 -4.64
CA ASN A 157 2.20 -29.55 -3.95
C ASN A 157 3.54 -29.20 -4.63
N LEU A 158 3.68 -28.00 -5.19
CA LEU A 158 4.91 -27.52 -5.84
C LEU A 158 5.97 -27.07 -4.81
N SER A 159 6.12 -27.83 -3.72
CA SER A 159 6.91 -27.50 -2.52
C SER A 159 8.43 -27.45 -2.75
N ALA A 160 8.91 -27.99 -3.88
CA ALA A 160 10.31 -28.00 -4.28
C ALA A 160 10.84 -26.63 -4.73
N LEU A 161 9.96 -25.65 -4.97
CA LEU A 161 10.37 -24.33 -5.45
C LEU A 161 10.87 -23.46 -4.30
N LYS A 162 12.08 -22.93 -4.47
CA LYS A 162 12.72 -22.03 -3.49
C LYS A 162 12.37 -20.56 -3.69
N LYS A 163 12.13 -20.15 -4.94
CA LYS A 163 11.94 -18.76 -5.35
C LYS A 163 10.95 -18.63 -6.50
N MET A 164 10.34 -17.45 -6.61
CA MET A 164 9.53 -17.02 -7.75
C MET A 164 10.11 -15.73 -8.33
N TYR A 165 10.08 -15.62 -9.66
CA TYR A 165 10.38 -14.39 -10.38
C TYR A 165 9.29 -14.16 -11.41
N LEU A 166 8.60 -13.03 -11.31
CA LEU A 166 7.60 -12.59 -12.28
C LEU A 166 8.01 -11.24 -12.84
N GLU A 167 7.79 -11.04 -14.13
CA GLU A 167 7.88 -9.75 -14.79
C GLU A 167 6.49 -9.40 -15.32
N LEU A 168 5.99 -8.23 -14.94
CA LEU A 168 4.69 -7.71 -15.34
C LEU A 168 4.80 -7.04 -16.71
N GLU A 169 3.66 -6.82 -17.37
CA GLU A 169 3.61 -6.19 -18.71
C GLU A 169 4.24 -4.79 -18.74
N ASN A 170 4.21 -4.06 -17.62
CA ASN A 170 4.84 -2.76 -17.47
C ASN A 170 6.33 -2.83 -17.06
N ASN A 171 6.96 -4.00 -17.20
CA ASN A 171 8.33 -4.32 -16.81
C ASN A 171 8.62 -4.21 -15.30
N GLN A 172 7.63 -3.99 -14.44
CA GLN A 172 7.83 -4.16 -12.99
C GLN A 172 8.05 -5.63 -12.67
N LYS A 173 8.72 -5.91 -11.56
CA LYS A 173 9.15 -7.27 -11.22
C LYS A 173 8.72 -7.65 -9.83
N ILE A 174 8.40 -8.92 -9.65
CA ILE A 174 8.08 -9.50 -8.34
C ILE A 174 9.07 -10.63 -8.12
N CYS A 175 9.84 -10.54 -7.04
CA CYS A 175 10.70 -11.63 -6.60
C CYS A 175 10.18 -12.16 -5.25
N SER A 176 10.08 -13.48 -5.10
CA SER A 176 9.80 -14.10 -3.81
C SER A 176 10.79 -15.20 -3.46
N SER A 177 10.99 -15.40 -2.16
CA SER A 177 11.80 -16.49 -1.61
C SER A 177 11.08 -17.07 -0.41
N TYR A 178 11.06 -18.39 -0.34
CA TYR A 178 10.66 -19.05 0.90
C TYR A 178 11.78 -18.94 1.93
N VAL A 179 11.39 -18.71 3.19
CA VAL A 179 12.26 -18.64 4.36
C VAL A 179 11.60 -19.41 5.50
N GLU A 180 12.39 -20.08 6.32
CA GLU A 180 11.94 -20.68 7.57
C GLU A 180 12.25 -19.70 8.70
N ILE A 181 11.24 -19.45 9.54
CA ILE A 181 11.30 -18.59 10.72
C ILE A 181 10.55 -19.32 11.83
N GLN A 182 11.20 -19.60 12.96
CA GLN A 182 10.62 -20.34 14.09
C GLN A 182 9.92 -21.64 13.64
N GLU A 183 10.61 -22.46 12.85
CA GLU A 183 10.12 -23.74 12.29
C GLU A 183 8.93 -23.62 11.31
N ASN A 184 8.45 -22.40 11.04
CA ASN A 184 7.39 -22.12 10.09
C ASN A 184 7.94 -21.56 8.78
N ARG A 185 7.37 -21.99 7.65
CA ARG A 185 7.81 -21.55 6.31
C ARG A 185 6.93 -20.41 5.80
N PHE A 186 7.56 -19.32 5.42
CA PHE A 186 6.90 -18.12 4.89
C PHE A 186 7.47 -17.76 3.52
N ALA A 187 6.67 -17.07 2.71
CA ALA A 187 7.12 -16.46 1.46
C ALA A 187 7.36 -14.97 1.67
N LEU A 188 8.61 -14.54 1.51
CA LEU A 188 8.97 -13.12 1.46
C LEU A 188 8.88 -12.64 0.03
N VAL A 189 8.30 -11.46 -0.17
CA VAL A 189 8.05 -10.87 -1.48
C VAL A 189 8.59 -9.46 -1.52
N LEU A 190 9.29 -9.12 -2.61
CA LEU A 190 9.65 -7.76 -2.98
C LEU A 190 9.10 -7.44 -4.36
N PHE A 191 8.53 -6.25 -4.49
CA PHE A 191 8.00 -5.69 -5.72
C PHE A 191 8.87 -4.53 -6.15
N PHE A 192 9.32 -4.58 -7.40
CA PHE A 192 10.34 -3.71 -7.93
C PHE A 192 9.82 -2.88 -9.09
N SER A 193 10.35 -1.68 -9.22
CA SER A 193 10.12 -0.82 -10.37
C SER A 193 10.76 -1.41 -11.64
N HIS A 194 10.36 -0.87 -12.79
CA HIS A 194 10.90 -1.27 -14.08
C HIS A 194 12.41 -1.04 -14.23
N MET A 195 13.00 -0.18 -13.37
CA MET A 195 14.42 0.15 -13.38
C MET A 195 15.30 -0.97 -12.83
N VAL A 196 14.75 -1.82 -11.98
CA VAL A 196 15.51 -2.89 -11.31
C VAL A 196 15.57 -4.11 -12.24
N LYS A 197 16.78 -4.60 -12.50
CA LYS A 197 16.96 -5.88 -13.22
C LYS A 197 16.69 -7.05 -12.29
N LEU A 198 16.16 -8.17 -12.82
CA LEU A 198 15.85 -9.37 -12.02
C LEU A 198 17.03 -9.86 -11.16
N GLY A 199 18.25 -9.81 -11.69
CA GLY A 199 19.46 -10.16 -10.93
C GLY A 199 19.67 -9.30 -9.68
N MET A 200 19.42 -7.98 -9.78
CA MET A 200 19.47 -7.06 -8.64
C MET A 200 18.33 -7.33 -7.66
N GLY A 201 17.13 -7.61 -8.17
CA GLY A 201 15.99 -8.01 -7.33
C GLY A 201 16.30 -9.24 -6.47
N ASN A 202 17.00 -10.24 -7.02
CA ASN A 202 17.48 -11.38 -6.25
C ASN A 202 18.51 -11.01 -5.18
N LEU A 203 19.40 -10.04 -5.44
CA LEU A 203 20.35 -9.55 -4.43
C LEU A 203 19.64 -8.88 -3.26
N TYR A 204 18.68 -7.99 -3.55
CA TYR A 204 17.85 -7.35 -2.51
C TYR A 204 17.08 -8.37 -1.68
N LEU A 205 16.46 -9.35 -2.33
CA LEU A 205 15.72 -10.41 -1.64
C LEU A 205 16.64 -11.26 -0.75
N ASN A 206 17.86 -11.56 -1.20
CA ASN A 206 18.83 -12.28 -0.36
C ASN A 206 19.31 -11.42 0.83
N ASP A 207 19.46 -10.11 0.66
CA ASP A 207 19.78 -9.20 1.77
C ASP A 207 18.65 -9.13 2.80
N LEU A 208 17.40 -9.06 2.33
CA LEU A 208 16.21 -9.13 3.18
C LEU A 208 16.19 -10.41 4.03
N VAL A 209 16.36 -11.56 3.39
CA VAL A 209 16.43 -12.86 4.09
C VAL A 209 17.55 -12.87 5.13
N LYS A 210 18.73 -12.36 4.79
CA LYS A 210 19.87 -12.29 5.73
C LYS A 210 19.55 -11.40 6.94
N LYS A 211 18.90 -10.26 6.74
CA LYS A 211 18.53 -9.34 7.83
C LYS A 211 17.49 -9.95 8.75
N ILE A 212 16.49 -10.65 8.20
CA ILE A 212 15.46 -11.35 9.00
C ILE A 212 16.10 -12.45 9.86
N LYS A 213 16.96 -13.30 9.28
CA LYS A 213 17.65 -14.35 10.03
C LYS A 213 18.51 -13.81 11.17
N ARG A 214 19.19 -12.66 10.97
CA ARG A 214 19.95 -12.00 12.03
C ARG A 214 19.11 -11.48 13.20
N VAL A 215 17.83 -11.21 12.98
CA VAL A 215 16.92 -10.81 14.07
C VAL A 215 16.41 -12.05 14.79
N GLU A 216 16.12 -13.12 14.05
CA GLU A 216 15.76 -14.42 14.62
C GLU A 216 16.89 -14.97 15.54
N ASP A 217 18.15 -14.92 15.11
CA ASP A 217 19.31 -15.39 15.89
C ASP A 217 19.55 -14.63 17.20
N LYS A 218 18.87 -13.50 17.45
CA LYS A 218 19.05 -12.66 18.65
C LYS A 218 18.08 -13.00 19.79
N ILE A 219 17.09 -13.85 19.53
CA ILE A 219 16.04 -14.24 20.46
C ILE A 219 16.34 -15.64 20.99
#